data_AF-A0A838RQQ7-F1
#
_entry.id   AF-A0A838RQQ7-F1
#
_cell.length_a   1.000
_cell.length_b   1.000
_cell.length_c   1.000
_cell.angle_alpha   90.00
_cell.angle_beta   90.00
_cell.angle_gamma   90.00
#
_symmetry.space_group_name_H-M   'P 1'
#
loop_
_entity.id
_entity.type
_entity.pdbx_description
1 polymer ?
#
loop_
_entity_poly.entity_id
_entity_poly.type
_entity_poly.pdbx_seq_one_letter_code
_entity_poly.pdbx_strand_id
1 'polypeptide(L)'
;MQVTLTINGESQTLDSTPAEPLLALLRRNGYFGVKHGCETGECGACAVLLNGQPVVSCVMLAGQAAGAQVTTIEAMGTRKALHPLQRAFAANGSIQCGYCTPAMILAAAALLEERPNPSEAEVREALSGVLCRCTGYLKPVEAVLHAAAEVRGDAPEWPEVTPEGPTFKPTLPDTETEVMGRGQPVPPPYHDDSGSVITTTRTVIRPMTVRPPSDQWGVVGKPEVKVDAVKLALGKPAFTDDIEMRGMLHAKVLHSPVAHAWIRRIDASRARALPGVHAVLTHEDLPRVVYSTAGQSDPIPGPLDTFSLDRKVRFVGDRVALVAAESPEIAERALELIEVDYEPLPLILDPREAMREGAVVLHDEPEFVPFADSEPDHNLAAKIRIEMGDVEAGFAEAEHIFEEEYVVPKVQQASIEPHVVVTWWDENDRLVIRTSTQVPFHVRRMMAPVLGLPPKQIRVIKPRIGGGFGGKQEVMIEDVAALLTIATG
;
A
#
# COMPACT_ATOMS: atom_id res chain seq x y z
N MET A 1 12.84 23.39 19.78
CA MET A 1 11.90 24.09 20.70
C MET A 1 11.14 23.04 21.49
N GLN A 2 10.59 23.37 22.65
CA GLN A 2 9.69 22.47 23.38
C GLN A 2 8.24 22.85 23.09
N VAL A 3 7.42 21.85 22.80
CA VAL A 3 5.98 21.99 22.58
C VAL A 3 5.26 21.17 23.64
N THR A 4 4.42 21.81 24.44
CA THR A 4 3.58 21.12 25.43
C THR A 4 2.18 20.93 24.84
N LEU A 5 1.68 19.69 24.85
CA LEU A 5 0.35 19.29 24.36
C LEU A 5 -0.34 18.43 25.42
N THR A 6 -1.67 18.40 25.43
CA THR A 6 -2.43 17.38 26.16
C THR A 6 -2.94 16.36 25.14
N ILE A 7 -2.21 15.26 24.97
CA ILE A 7 -2.53 14.24 23.96
C ILE A 7 -3.31 13.11 24.62
N ASN A 8 -4.53 12.84 24.15
CA ASN A 8 -5.43 11.80 24.69
C ASN A 8 -5.63 11.91 26.22
N GLY A 9 -5.68 13.14 26.74
CA GLY A 9 -5.85 13.42 28.17
C GLY A 9 -4.55 13.46 28.99
N GLU A 10 -3.41 13.13 28.40
CA GLU A 10 -2.10 13.16 29.07
C GLU A 10 -1.27 14.35 28.62
N SER A 11 -0.81 15.16 29.58
CA SER A 11 0.07 16.30 29.28
C SER A 11 1.49 15.82 28.99
N GLN A 12 2.02 16.21 27.83
CA GLN A 12 3.34 15.82 27.34
C GLN A 12 4.09 17.05 26.84
N THR A 13 5.39 17.12 27.14
CA THR A 13 6.29 18.13 26.57
C THR A 13 7.28 17.42 25.67
N LEU A 14 7.26 17.78 24.38
CA LEU A 14 8.00 17.11 23.34
C LEU A 14 8.95 18.11 22.67
N ASP A 15 10.19 17.67 22.38
CA ASP A 15 11.10 18.45 21.54
C ASP A 15 10.58 18.47 20.11
N SER A 16 10.68 19.59 19.42
CA SER A 16 10.23 19.77 18.04
C SER A 16 11.06 20.81 17.29
N THR A 17 11.19 20.69 15.97
CA THR A 17 11.75 21.76 15.14
C THR A 17 10.65 22.77 14.79
N PRO A 18 10.96 24.06 14.54
CA PRO A 18 9.94 25.06 14.21
C PRO A 18 9.08 24.71 12.98
N ALA A 19 9.60 23.90 12.06
CA ALA A 19 8.94 23.49 10.82
C ALA A 19 8.26 22.12 10.90
N GLU A 20 8.35 21.40 12.03
CA GLU A 20 7.79 20.06 12.14
C GLU A 20 6.25 20.07 12.11
N PRO A 21 5.62 19.33 11.18
CA PRO A 21 4.17 19.15 11.18
C PRO A 21 3.69 18.39 12.42
N LEU A 22 2.49 18.70 12.89
CA LEU A 22 1.85 18.00 13.99
C LEU A 22 1.70 16.50 13.68
N LEU A 23 1.44 16.14 12.43
CA LEU A 23 1.42 14.74 11.96
C LEU A 23 2.74 14.01 12.29
N ALA A 24 3.87 14.61 11.94
CA ALA A 24 5.19 14.01 12.13
C ALA A 24 5.49 13.85 13.63
N LEU A 25 5.23 14.90 14.42
CA LEU A 25 5.39 14.88 15.87
C LEU A 25 4.57 13.76 16.53
N LEU A 26 3.28 13.64 16.17
CA LEU A 26 2.41 12.60 16.73
C LEU A 26 2.88 11.19 16.34
N ARG A 27 3.23 10.96 15.07
CA ARG A 27 3.60 9.62 14.59
C ARG A 27 4.90 9.10 15.22
N ARG A 28 5.95 9.93 15.33
CA ARG A 28 7.20 9.51 16.00
C ARG A 28 7.08 9.36 17.53
N ASN A 29 5.94 9.75 18.10
CA ASN A 29 5.59 9.48 19.49
C ASN A 29 4.59 8.31 19.61
N GLY A 30 4.41 7.52 18.54
CA GLY A 30 3.67 6.26 18.55
C GLY A 30 2.17 6.37 18.19
N TYR A 31 1.67 7.55 17.85
CA TYR A 31 0.27 7.77 17.46
C TYR A 31 0.02 7.43 15.98
N PHE A 32 0.24 6.17 15.62
CA PHE A 32 0.10 5.68 14.25
C PHE A 32 -1.34 5.68 13.74
N GLY A 33 -2.34 5.86 14.60
CA GLY A 33 -3.73 6.04 14.21
C GLY A 33 -3.96 7.27 13.34
N VAL A 34 -3.08 8.27 13.45
CA VAL A 34 -3.02 9.44 12.58
C VAL A 34 -2.28 9.08 11.29
N LYS A 35 -3.01 9.02 10.16
CA LYS A 35 -2.48 8.47 8.91
C LYS A 35 -1.80 9.51 8.04
N HIS A 36 -0.76 9.08 7.33
CA HIS A 36 0.03 9.89 6.42
C HIS A 36 -0.46 9.70 4.97
N GLY A 37 -0.93 10.76 4.34
CA GLY A 37 -1.62 10.69 3.05
C GLY A 37 -1.05 11.67 2.02
N CYS A 38 -1.77 12.78 1.80
CA CYS A 38 -1.46 13.76 0.76
C CYS A 38 -0.39 14.79 1.13
N GLU A 39 -0.17 15.04 2.43
CA GLU A 39 0.69 16.12 2.97
C GLU A 39 0.29 17.56 2.55
N THR A 40 -0.79 17.72 1.78
CA THR A 40 -1.34 19.00 1.30
C THR A 40 -2.60 19.45 2.05
N GLY A 41 -3.09 18.63 3.00
CA GLY A 41 -4.32 18.88 3.75
C GLY A 41 -5.61 18.46 3.04
N GLU A 42 -5.54 17.88 1.84
CA GLU A 42 -6.70 17.60 0.99
C GLU A 42 -7.43 16.30 1.34
N CYS A 43 -6.72 15.25 1.77
CA CYS A 43 -7.34 13.92 1.94
C CYS A 43 -8.00 13.70 3.32
N GLY A 44 -7.67 14.50 4.32
CA GLY A 44 -8.23 14.38 5.68
C GLY A 44 -7.81 13.16 6.50
N ALA A 45 -7.05 12.22 5.95
CA ALA A 45 -6.68 10.97 6.65
C ALA A 45 -5.85 11.18 7.94
N CYS A 46 -5.19 12.34 8.04
CA CYS A 46 -4.41 12.77 9.19
C CYS A 46 -5.23 13.55 10.25
N ALA A 47 -6.55 13.57 10.14
CA ALA A 47 -7.38 14.37 11.04
C ALA A 47 -7.23 13.92 12.50
N VAL A 48 -7.11 14.90 13.39
CA VAL A 48 -7.17 14.76 14.85
C VAL A 48 -8.21 15.75 15.37
N LEU A 49 -8.68 15.58 16.62
CA LEU A 49 -9.47 16.63 17.27
C LEU A 49 -8.53 17.56 18.03
N LEU A 50 -8.46 18.82 17.63
CA LEU A 50 -7.77 19.87 18.36
C LEU A 50 -8.81 20.67 19.15
N ASN A 51 -8.76 20.59 20.48
CA ASN A 51 -9.78 21.18 21.36
C ASN A 51 -11.22 20.77 20.98
N GLY A 52 -11.40 19.50 20.61
CA GLY A 52 -12.69 18.93 20.21
C GLY A 52 -13.06 19.11 18.74
N GLN A 53 -12.33 19.92 17.96
CA GLN A 53 -12.65 20.21 16.56
C GLN A 53 -11.73 19.46 15.59
N PRO A 54 -12.25 18.84 14.51
CA PRO A 54 -11.42 18.15 13.53
C PRO A 54 -10.46 19.11 12.81
N VAL A 55 -9.16 18.78 12.82
CA VAL A 55 -8.12 19.51 12.08
C VAL A 55 -7.18 18.54 11.37
N VAL A 56 -6.71 18.92 10.18
CA VAL A 56 -5.71 18.16 9.43
C VAL A 56 -4.31 18.44 9.97
N SER A 57 -3.66 17.41 10.51
CA SER A 57 -2.38 17.56 11.22
C SER A 57 -1.15 17.70 10.31
N CYS A 58 -1.25 17.37 9.02
CA CYS A 58 -0.10 17.41 8.09
C CYS A 58 0.32 18.83 7.66
N VAL A 59 -0.57 19.81 7.70
CA VAL A 59 -0.29 21.20 7.31
C VAL A 59 -0.33 22.17 8.51
N MET A 60 -0.53 21.64 9.71
CA MET A 60 -0.44 22.39 10.97
C MET A 60 0.93 22.13 11.58
N LEU A 61 1.66 23.19 11.93
CA LEU A 61 2.93 23.05 12.64
C LEU A 61 2.69 22.64 14.09
N ALA A 62 3.55 21.77 14.64
CA ALA A 62 3.49 21.36 16.04
C ALA A 62 3.47 22.58 17.00
N GLY A 63 4.27 23.61 16.69
CA GLY A 63 4.31 24.84 17.48
C GLY A 63 2.97 25.61 17.52
N GLN A 64 2.12 25.49 16.49
CA GLN A 64 0.80 26.13 16.48
C GLN A 64 -0.20 25.42 17.40
N ALA A 65 0.03 24.13 17.68
CA ALA A 65 -0.81 23.35 18.57
C ALA A 65 -0.42 23.50 20.06
N ALA A 66 0.64 24.24 20.37
CA ALA A 66 1.14 24.38 21.74
C ALA A 66 0.04 24.80 22.73
N GLY A 67 -0.09 24.05 23.83
CA GLY A 67 -1.10 24.25 24.88
C GLY A 67 -2.47 23.64 24.56
N ALA A 68 -2.69 23.11 23.35
CA ALA A 68 -3.97 22.53 22.96
C ALA A 68 -4.17 21.09 23.47
N GLN A 69 -5.44 20.67 23.51
CA GLN A 69 -5.81 19.27 23.67
C GLN A 69 -5.88 18.61 22.30
N VAL A 70 -5.19 17.48 22.14
CA VAL A 70 -5.18 16.68 20.91
C VAL A 70 -5.77 15.31 21.21
N THR A 71 -6.89 14.98 20.57
CA THR A 71 -7.49 13.65 20.64
C THR A 71 -7.26 12.91 19.33
N THR A 72 -6.66 11.73 19.44
CA THR A 72 -6.42 10.78 18.34
C THR A 72 -7.37 9.60 18.46
N ILE A 73 -7.40 8.73 17.45
CA ILE A 73 -8.29 7.56 17.44
C ILE A 73 -7.98 6.59 18.60
N GLU A 74 -6.74 6.60 19.09
CA GLU A 74 -6.27 5.81 20.21
C GLU A 74 -7.01 6.11 21.52
N ALA A 75 -7.58 7.32 21.67
CA ALA A 75 -8.37 7.70 22.83
C ALA A 75 -9.83 7.20 22.78
N MET A 76 -10.36 6.89 21.60
CA MET A 76 -11.79 6.63 21.41
C MET A 76 -12.24 5.35 22.08
N GLY A 77 -11.39 4.32 22.11
CA GLY A 77 -11.75 3.04 22.70
C GLY A 77 -10.61 2.05 22.71
N THR A 78 -10.86 0.92 23.34
CA THR A 78 -9.89 -0.17 23.49
C THR A 78 -10.46 -1.46 22.92
N ARG A 79 -9.61 -2.48 22.78
CA ARG A 79 -10.05 -3.82 22.36
C ARG A 79 -11.14 -4.41 23.28
N LYS A 80 -11.19 -4.02 24.55
CA LYS A 80 -12.19 -4.51 25.52
C LYS A 80 -13.47 -3.66 25.55
N ALA A 81 -13.37 -2.40 25.14
CA ALA A 81 -14.45 -1.44 25.22
C ALA A 81 -14.36 -0.52 23.99
N LEU A 82 -15.04 -0.92 22.93
CA LEU A 82 -15.14 -0.14 21.70
C LEU A 82 -16.11 1.02 21.88
N HIS A 83 -15.73 2.19 21.35
CA HIS A 83 -16.66 3.29 21.15
C HIS A 83 -17.83 2.84 20.25
N PRO A 84 -19.06 3.35 20.44
CA PRO A 84 -20.18 3.07 19.53
C PRO A 84 -19.84 3.27 18.05
N LEU A 85 -19.17 4.38 17.71
CA LEU A 85 -18.66 4.61 16.34
C LEU A 85 -17.68 3.51 15.87
N GLN A 86 -16.76 3.05 16.71
CA GLN A 86 -15.81 2.00 16.33
C GLN A 86 -16.52 0.66 16.08
N ARG A 87 -17.51 0.32 16.91
CA ARG A 87 -18.35 -0.88 16.76
C ARG A 87 -19.20 -0.79 15.50
N ALA A 88 -19.89 0.33 15.26
CA ALA A 88 -20.72 0.54 14.09
C ALA A 88 -19.92 0.45 12.78
N PHE A 89 -18.75 1.11 12.71
CA PHE A 89 -17.87 1.01 11.53
C PHE A 89 -17.38 -0.42 11.29
N ALA A 90 -17.12 -1.19 12.36
CA ALA A 90 -16.69 -2.57 12.24
C ALA A 90 -17.82 -3.51 11.77
N ALA A 91 -19.07 -3.24 12.11
CA ALA A 91 -20.21 -4.13 11.90
C ALA A 91 -20.80 -4.12 10.48
N ASN A 92 -20.77 -2.97 9.76
CA ASN A 92 -21.59 -2.79 8.55
C ASN A 92 -20.82 -2.75 7.21
N GLY A 93 -19.54 -3.13 7.21
CA GLY A 93 -18.71 -3.09 6.00
C GLY A 93 -18.12 -1.70 5.66
N SER A 94 -18.17 -0.73 6.56
CA SER A 94 -17.51 0.58 6.40
C SER A 94 -15.99 0.49 6.27
N ILE A 95 -15.38 -0.62 6.67
CA ILE A 95 -13.92 -0.78 6.71
C ILE A 95 -13.44 -1.73 5.60
N GLN A 96 -13.22 -1.19 4.40
CA GLN A 96 -12.57 -1.91 3.30
C GLN A 96 -11.05 -1.94 3.44
N CYS A 97 -10.34 -0.91 2.93
CA CYS A 97 -8.89 -0.72 3.15
C CYS A 97 -8.62 -0.07 4.52
N GLY A 98 -9.60 0.53 5.19
CA GLY A 98 -9.51 1.05 6.54
C GLY A 98 -8.53 2.21 6.78
N TYR A 99 -7.92 2.80 5.74
CA TYR A 99 -6.91 3.86 5.90
C TYR A 99 -7.52 5.15 6.44
N CYS A 100 -8.66 5.58 5.89
CA CYS A 100 -9.37 6.79 6.32
C CYS A 100 -10.25 6.59 7.57
N THR A 101 -10.44 5.34 8.04
CA THR A 101 -11.38 5.01 9.12
C THR A 101 -11.12 5.76 10.42
N PRO A 102 -9.87 5.87 10.92
CA PRO A 102 -9.58 6.67 12.11
C PRO A 102 -10.12 8.11 12.05
N ALA A 103 -9.79 8.82 10.96
CA ALA A 103 -10.19 10.20 10.76
C ALA A 103 -11.72 10.35 10.62
N MET A 104 -12.39 9.42 9.92
CA MET A 104 -13.85 9.42 9.81
C MET A 104 -14.54 9.23 11.16
N ILE A 105 -14.00 8.36 12.03
CA ILE A 105 -14.53 8.15 13.37
C ILE A 105 -14.36 9.41 14.23
N LEU A 106 -13.21 10.09 14.14
CA LEU A 106 -12.99 11.35 14.88
C LEU A 106 -13.91 12.47 14.38
N ALA A 107 -14.03 12.66 13.06
CA ALA A 107 -14.95 13.63 12.48
C ALA A 107 -16.41 13.38 12.90
N ALA A 108 -16.83 12.11 12.89
CA ALA A 108 -18.14 11.72 13.38
C ALA A 108 -18.32 11.96 14.88
N ALA A 109 -17.28 11.71 15.69
CA ALA A 109 -17.33 11.95 17.13
C ALA A 109 -17.55 13.45 17.44
N ALA A 110 -16.84 14.33 16.74
CA ALA A 110 -17.03 15.78 16.87
C ALA A 110 -18.47 16.21 16.50
N LEU A 111 -19.02 15.66 15.40
CA LEU A 111 -20.42 15.91 15.03
C LEU A 111 -21.39 15.46 16.13
N LEU A 112 -21.22 14.25 16.67
CA LEU A 112 -22.17 13.68 17.63
C LEU A 112 -22.13 14.35 19.00
N GLU A 113 -20.99 14.96 19.38
CA GLU A 113 -20.89 15.78 20.59
C GLU A 113 -21.78 17.03 20.48
N GLU A 114 -21.84 17.67 19.31
CA GLU A 114 -22.65 18.87 19.07
C GLU A 114 -24.11 18.54 18.70
N ARG A 115 -24.31 17.40 18.02
CA ARG A 115 -25.58 16.96 17.44
C ARG A 115 -25.80 15.46 17.68
N PRO A 116 -26.38 15.05 18.82
CA PRO A 116 -26.63 13.64 19.13
C PRO A 116 -27.65 12.92 18.23
N ASN A 117 -28.40 13.66 17.40
CA ASN A 117 -29.36 13.12 16.43
C ASN A 117 -29.20 13.82 15.06
N PRO A 118 -28.10 13.57 14.34
CA PRO A 118 -27.84 14.24 13.07
C PRO A 118 -28.68 13.62 11.96
N SER A 119 -29.01 14.42 10.95
CA SER A 119 -29.52 13.97 9.67
C SER A 119 -28.42 13.32 8.82
N GLU A 120 -28.81 12.55 7.80
CA GLU A 120 -27.86 11.97 6.84
C GLU A 120 -27.00 13.05 6.16
N ALA A 121 -27.59 14.21 5.84
CA ALA A 121 -26.90 15.32 5.20
C ALA A 121 -25.82 15.92 6.12
N GLU A 122 -26.10 16.09 7.41
CA GLU A 122 -25.11 16.57 8.39
C GLU A 122 -23.96 15.58 8.58
N VAL A 123 -24.25 14.27 8.56
CA VAL A 123 -23.21 13.24 8.58
C VAL A 123 -22.33 13.31 7.33
N ARG A 124 -22.94 13.45 6.15
CA ARG A 124 -22.19 13.59 4.89
C ARG A 124 -21.30 14.82 4.89
N GLU A 125 -21.80 15.94 5.40
CA GLU A 125 -21.04 17.17 5.53
C GLU A 125 -19.86 16.99 6.48
N ALA A 126 -20.07 16.41 7.66
CA ALA A 126 -18.99 16.15 8.62
C ALA A 126 -17.90 15.22 8.08
N LEU A 127 -18.26 14.23 7.26
CA LEU A 127 -17.32 13.30 6.64
C LEU A 127 -16.67 13.84 5.35
N SER A 128 -17.17 14.95 4.78
CA SER A 128 -16.72 15.47 3.48
C SER A 128 -15.24 15.84 3.45
N GLY A 129 -14.70 16.26 4.59
CA GLY A 129 -13.28 16.58 4.77
C GLY A 129 -12.36 15.35 4.89
N VAL A 130 -12.89 14.12 4.91
CA VAL A 130 -12.10 12.88 5.03
C VAL A 130 -12.37 11.97 3.83
N LEU A 131 -11.46 11.98 2.85
CA LEU A 131 -11.65 11.25 1.60
C LEU A 131 -11.59 9.73 1.80
N CYS A 132 -12.51 9.02 1.14
CA CYS A 132 -12.49 7.56 1.04
C CYS A 132 -12.61 7.09 -0.40
N ARG A 133 -11.58 6.37 -0.86
CA ARG A 133 -11.56 5.80 -2.22
C ARG A 133 -12.24 4.43 -2.35
N CYS A 134 -12.59 3.80 -1.24
CA CYS A 134 -13.07 2.41 -1.23
C CYS A 134 -14.61 2.28 -1.13
N THR A 135 -15.25 3.02 -0.23
CA THR A 135 -16.60 2.68 0.24
C THR A 135 -17.74 3.41 -0.46
N GLY A 136 -17.44 4.48 -1.21
CA GLY A 136 -18.47 5.37 -1.74
C GLY A 136 -19.28 6.08 -0.65
N TYR A 137 -18.76 6.18 0.57
CA TYR A 137 -19.33 6.88 1.75
C TYR A 137 -20.62 6.32 2.34
N LEU A 138 -21.42 5.55 1.61
CA LEU A 138 -22.72 5.05 2.09
C LEU A 138 -22.61 4.30 3.43
N LYS A 139 -21.72 3.30 3.51
CA LYS A 139 -21.56 2.51 4.75
C LYS A 139 -21.04 3.33 5.94
N PRO A 140 -20.01 4.19 5.79
CA PRO A 140 -19.62 5.11 6.86
C PRO A 140 -20.78 5.98 7.36
N VAL A 141 -21.61 6.53 6.47
CA VAL A 141 -22.77 7.35 6.86
C VAL A 141 -23.78 6.53 7.66
N GLU A 142 -24.13 5.32 7.19
CA GLU A 142 -24.99 4.39 7.93
C GLU A 142 -24.41 4.07 9.33
N ALA A 143 -23.09 3.91 9.45
CA ALA A 143 -22.42 3.61 10.71
C ALA A 143 -22.51 4.78 11.72
N VAL A 144 -22.38 6.02 11.26
CA VAL A 144 -22.52 7.19 12.14
C VAL A 144 -23.96 7.33 12.63
N LEU A 145 -24.95 7.19 11.74
CA LEU A 145 -26.37 7.24 12.11
C LEU A 145 -26.74 6.12 13.09
N HIS A 146 -26.22 4.91 12.87
CA HIS A 146 -26.42 3.78 13.78
C HIS A 146 -25.80 4.04 15.15
N ALA A 147 -24.55 4.50 15.20
CA ALA A 147 -23.89 4.84 16.46
C ALA A 147 -24.63 5.96 17.23
N ALA A 148 -25.14 6.97 16.52
CA ALA A 148 -25.96 8.03 17.12
C ALA A 148 -27.24 7.45 17.75
N ALA A 149 -27.91 6.53 17.05
CA ALA A 149 -29.08 5.84 17.58
C ALA A 149 -28.73 4.92 18.76
N GLU A 150 -27.56 4.28 18.74
CA GLU A 150 -27.15 3.40 19.83
C GLU A 150 -26.95 4.18 21.12
N VAL A 151 -26.33 5.36 21.04
CA VAL A 151 -26.14 6.27 22.18
C VAL A 151 -27.48 6.74 22.77
N ARG A 152 -28.53 6.87 21.94
CA ARG A 152 -29.88 7.23 22.39
C ARG A 152 -30.72 6.03 22.85
N GLY A 153 -30.28 4.81 22.59
CA GLY A 153 -31.00 3.58 22.92
C GLY A 153 -32.10 3.19 21.93
N ASP A 154 -32.07 3.70 20.69
CA ASP A 154 -33.06 3.45 19.63
C ASP A 154 -32.46 2.76 18.38
N ALA A 155 -31.22 2.25 18.46
CA ALA A 155 -30.57 1.59 17.33
C ALA A 155 -31.20 0.24 16.94
N PRO A 156 -31.30 -0.07 15.63
CA PRO A 156 -31.63 -1.41 15.18
C PRO A 156 -30.48 -2.39 15.49
N GLU A 157 -30.81 -3.67 15.66
CA GLU A 157 -29.81 -4.72 15.90
C GLU A 157 -28.89 -4.90 14.69
N TRP A 158 -27.58 -4.83 14.93
CA TRP A 158 -26.51 -5.13 13.96
C TRP A 158 -25.71 -6.36 14.42
N PRO A 159 -24.96 -7.00 13.51
CA PRO A 159 -24.11 -8.13 13.87
C PRO A 159 -23.20 -7.80 15.05
N GLU A 160 -23.09 -8.73 16.00
CA GLU A 160 -22.22 -8.57 17.16
C GLU A 160 -20.76 -8.50 16.70
N VAL A 161 -20.03 -7.47 17.17
CA VAL A 161 -18.61 -7.28 16.88
C VAL A 161 -17.79 -7.79 18.05
N THR A 162 -17.16 -8.95 17.88
CA THR A 162 -16.22 -9.49 18.85
C THR A 162 -14.80 -9.00 18.59
N PRO A 163 -14.02 -8.64 19.63
CA PRO A 163 -12.63 -8.20 19.46
C PRO A 163 -11.67 -9.29 18.95
N GLU A 164 -12.04 -10.56 19.07
CA GLU A 164 -11.32 -11.71 18.52
C GLU A 164 -11.54 -11.90 17.01
N GLY A 165 -12.51 -11.18 16.43
CA GLY A 165 -12.99 -11.40 15.07
C GLY A 165 -13.89 -12.64 14.98
N PRO A 166 -14.36 -13.00 13.77
CA PRO A 166 -15.21 -14.17 13.59
C PRO A 166 -14.44 -15.44 13.97
N THR A 167 -14.93 -16.17 14.98
CA THR A 167 -14.38 -17.49 15.33
C THR A 167 -14.93 -18.54 14.38
N PHE A 168 -14.26 -18.73 13.24
CA PHE A 168 -14.46 -19.95 12.46
C PHE A 168 -13.81 -21.12 13.19
N LYS A 169 -14.61 -21.88 13.95
CA LYS A 169 -14.21 -23.19 14.46
C LYS A 169 -14.72 -24.24 13.48
N PRO A 170 -13.87 -24.77 12.58
CA PRO A 170 -14.30 -25.91 11.77
C PRO A 170 -14.68 -27.03 12.74
N THR A 171 -15.90 -27.58 12.58
CA THR A 171 -16.28 -28.81 13.26
C THR A 171 -15.49 -29.93 12.59
N LEU A 172 -14.29 -30.20 13.13
CA LEU A 172 -13.57 -31.41 12.81
C LEU A 172 -14.23 -32.55 13.58
N PRO A 173 -14.36 -33.77 13.01
CA PRO A 173 -14.85 -34.91 13.76
C PRO A 173 -13.94 -35.15 14.98
N ASP A 174 -14.53 -35.25 16.17
CA ASP A 174 -13.81 -35.27 17.45
C ASP A 174 -13.17 -36.65 17.73
N THR A 175 -13.45 -37.68 16.92
CA THR A 175 -12.94 -39.03 17.15
C THR A 175 -12.38 -39.69 15.88
N GLU A 176 -11.33 -40.49 16.04
CA GLU A 176 -10.77 -41.33 14.96
C GLU A 176 -11.82 -42.28 14.35
N THR A 177 -12.84 -42.65 15.14
CA THR A 177 -13.98 -43.49 14.73
C THR A 177 -14.94 -42.81 13.76
N GLU A 178 -15.02 -41.49 13.75
CA GLU A 178 -15.86 -40.76 12.77
C GLU A 178 -15.11 -40.52 11.45
N VAL A 179 -13.78 -40.49 11.48
CA VAL A 179 -12.92 -40.37 10.30
C VAL A 179 -12.74 -41.72 9.62
N MET A 180 -12.75 -42.84 10.34
CA MET A 180 -12.55 -44.16 9.74
C MET A 180 -13.89 -44.86 9.58
N GLY A 181 -14.50 -44.71 8.41
CA GLY A 181 -15.72 -45.44 8.06
C GLY A 181 -15.58 -46.93 8.37
N ARG A 182 -16.37 -47.42 9.34
CA ARG A 182 -16.50 -48.81 9.78
C ARG A 182 -15.20 -49.49 10.25
N GLY A 183 -14.94 -49.34 11.54
CA GLY A 183 -14.46 -50.38 12.47
C GLY A 183 -13.62 -51.54 11.92
N GLN A 184 -12.31 -51.34 11.77
CA GLN A 184 -11.35 -52.40 12.02
C GLN A 184 -10.42 -51.99 13.17
N PRO A 185 -10.22 -52.86 14.18
CA PRO A 185 -9.27 -52.58 15.25
C PRO A 185 -7.86 -52.45 14.70
N VAL A 186 -7.07 -51.56 15.30
CA VAL A 186 -5.65 -51.40 15.00
C VAL A 186 -4.93 -52.71 15.33
N PRO A 187 -4.26 -53.39 14.37
CA PRO A 187 -3.43 -54.53 14.71
C PRO A 187 -2.22 -54.06 15.53
N PRO A 188 -1.77 -54.85 16.53
CA PRO A 188 -0.61 -54.48 17.33
C PRO A 188 0.64 -54.29 16.46
N PRO A 189 1.60 -53.43 16.87
CA PRO A 189 2.84 -53.23 16.13
C PRO A 189 3.53 -54.57 15.87
N TYR A 190 3.98 -54.76 14.63
CA TYR A 190 4.75 -55.95 14.26
C TYR A 190 6.13 -55.84 14.89
N HIS A 191 6.42 -56.72 15.83
CA HIS A 191 7.78 -56.96 16.32
C HIS A 191 8.38 -58.05 15.44
N ASP A 192 9.50 -57.77 14.78
CA ASP A 192 10.35 -58.86 14.33
C ASP A 192 11.11 -59.45 15.53
N ASP A 193 11.59 -60.68 15.39
CA ASP A 193 12.35 -61.39 16.45
C ASP A 193 13.69 -60.72 16.82
N SER A 194 13.99 -59.53 16.26
CA SER A 194 15.21 -58.76 16.53
C SER A 194 15.03 -57.66 17.60
N GLY A 195 13.80 -57.42 18.07
CA GLY A 195 13.51 -56.42 19.10
C GLY A 195 13.66 -54.96 18.63
N SER A 196 13.82 -54.72 17.33
CA SER A 196 13.91 -53.37 16.78
C SER A 196 12.52 -52.81 16.44
N VAL A 197 12.23 -51.57 16.83
CA VAL A 197 10.96 -50.90 16.50
C VAL A 197 11.08 -50.33 15.08
N ILE A 198 10.50 -51.01 14.10
CA ILE A 198 10.40 -50.49 12.73
C ILE A 198 9.34 -49.37 12.72
N THR A 199 9.77 -48.13 12.51
CA THR A 199 8.85 -46.99 12.35
C THR A 199 8.32 -46.96 10.93
N THR A 200 7.18 -47.60 10.68
CA THR A 200 6.51 -47.54 9.37
C THR A 200 5.72 -46.24 9.27
N THR A 201 6.09 -45.36 8.33
CA THR A 201 5.27 -44.16 8.04
C THR A 201 3.95 -44.62 7.40
N ARG A 202 2.82 -44.41 8.08
CA ARG A 202 1.49 -44.72 7.54
C ARG A 202 0.77 -43.43 7.17
N THR A 203 0.55 -43.23 5.87
CA THR A 203 -0.33 -42.18 5.36
C THR A 203 -1.78 -42.61 5.63
N VAL A 204 -2.43 -42.00 6.62
CA VAL A 204 -3.87 -42.16 6.82
C VAL A 204 -4.58 -41.24 5.85
N ILE A 205 -5.21 -41.81 4.81
CA ILE A 205 -6.14 -41.07 3.95
C ILE A 205 -7.38 -40.81 4.78
N ARG A 206 -7.55 -39.58 5.26
CA ARG A 206 -8.82 -39.16 5.87
C ARG A 206 -9.87 -39.18 4.75
N PRO A 207 -10.95 -39.98 4.85
CA PRO A 207 -12.02 -39.88 3.88
C PRO A 207 -12.54 -38.45 3.92
N MET A 208 -12.57 -37.85 2.74
CA MET A 208 -13.14 -36.53 2.55
C MET A 208 -14.64 -36.65 2.79
N THR A 209 -15.12 -36.18 3.94
CA THR A 209 -16.55 -36.11 4.22
C THR A 209 -17.15 -35.05 3.31
N VAL A 210 -17.68 -35.48 2.16
CA VAL A 210 -18.48 -34.62 1.29
C VAL A 210 -19.82 -34.43 1.99
N ARG A 211 -20.04 -33.23 2.57
CA ARG A 211 -21.38 -32.89 3.07
C ARG A 211 -22.37 -32.97 1.90
N PRO A 212 -23.58 -33.53 2.10
CA PRO A 212 -24.62 -33.44 1.09
C PRO A 212 -24.85 -31.96 0.73
N PRO A 213 -25.14 -31.65 -0.55
CA PRO A 213 -25.46 -30.30 -0.96
C PRO A 213 -26.54 -29.72 -0.05
N SER A 214 -26.30 -28.53 0.49
CA SER A 214 -27.30 -27.78 1.24
C SER A 214 -27.76 -26.61 0.39
N ASP A 215 -29.07 -26.38 0.35
CA ASP A 215 -29.63 -25.21 -0.33
C ASP A 215 -29.26 -23.88 0.36
N GLN A 216 -28.68 -23.94 1.57
CA GLN A 216 -28.27 -22.77 2.34
C GLN A 216 -26.88 -22.92 2.93
N TRP A 217 -25.98 -22.02 2.53
CA TRP A 217 -24.65 -21.93 3.13
C TRP A 217 -24.70 -21.29 4.51
N GLY A 218 -23.84 -21.74 5.42
CA GLY A 218 -23.72 -21.16 6.76
C GLY A 218 -23.22 -19.71 6.73
N VAL A 219 -22.18 -19.45 5.93
CA VAL A 219 -21.40 -18.19 5.89
C VAL A 219 -21.33 -17.58 4.49
N VAL A 220 -21.13 -18.40 3.45
CA VAL A 220 -20.97 -17.93 2.07
C VAL A 220 -22.24 -17.21 1.61
N GLY A 221 -22.10 -15.99 1.10
CA GLY A 221 -23.22 -15.16 0.67
C GLY A 221 -23.93 -14.40 1.79
N LYS A 222 -23.44 -14.47 3.04
CA LYS A 222 -23.98 -13.74 4.19
C LYS A 222 -23.05 -12.61 4.63
N PRO A 223 -23.58 -11.52 5.22
CA PRO A 223 -22.75 -10.48 5.80
C PRO A 223 -22.02 -11.01 7.04
N GLU A 224 -20.70 -10.84 7.08
CA GLU A 224 -19.84 -11.22 8.20
C GLU A 224 -18.94 -10.05 8.59
N VAL A 225 -18.60 -9.97 9.87
CA VAL A 225 -17.64 -8.97 10.36
C VAL A 225 -16.26 -9.30 9.83
N LYS A 226 -15.63 -8.32 9.18
CA LYS A 226 -14.29 -8.49 8.62
C LYS A 226 -13.25 -8.69 9.73
N VAL A 227 -12.38 -9.69 9.57
CA VAL A 227 -11.43 -10.19 10.59
C VAL A 227 -10.60 -9.10 11.27
N ASP A 228 -10.14 -8.10 10.52
CA ASP A 228 -9.30 -7.01 11.00
C ASP A 228 -10.07 -5.70 11.23
N ALA A 229 -11.40 -5.68 11.12
CA ALA A 229 -12.22 -4.46 11.24
C ALA A 229 -11.97 -3.72 12.57
N VAL A 230 -12.00 -4.46 13.69
CA VAL A 230 -11.74 -3.92 15.04
C VAL A 230 -10.35 -3.30 15.14
N LYS A 231 -9.33 -3.97 14.61
CA LYS A 231 -7.94 -3.47 14.60
C LYS A 231 -7.86 -2.08 13.95
N LEU A 232 -8.62 -1.87 12.88
CA LEU A 232 -8.57 -0.67 12.05
C LEU A 232 -9.43 0.45 12.60
N ALA A 233 -10.60 0.12 13.17
CA ALA A 233 -11.41 1.08 13.92
C ALA A 233 -10.66 1.65 15.13
N LEU A 234 -9.79 0.85 15.75
CA LEU A 234 -8.91 1.25 16.85
C LEU A 234 -7.64 2.00 16.39
N GLY A 235 -7.43 2.20 15.09
CA GLY A 235 -6.23 2.86 14.58
C GLY A 235 -4.90 2.12 14.80
N LYS A 236 -4.93 0.81 15.12
CA LYS A 236 -3.72 0.06 15.43
C LYS A 236 -2.78 -0.01 14.20
N PRO A 237 -1.44 -0.03 14.43
CA PRO A 237 -0.45 -0.20 13.36
C PRO A 237 -0.79 -1.34 12.39
N ALA A 238 -0.95 -1.01 11.12
CA ALA A 238 -1.39 -1.97 10.10
C ALA A 238 -0.74 -1.74 8.73
N PHE A 239 -0.30 -0.52 8.44
CA PHE A 239 0.18 -0.09 7.13
C PHE A 239 1.70 -0.02 7.08
N THR A 240 2.23 0.36 5.92
CA THR A 240 3.66 0.22 5.64
C THR A 240 4.53 1.13 6.49
N ASP A 241 4.15 2.39 6.62
CA ASP A 241 4.82 3.40 7.45
C ASP A 241 4.41 3.39 8.92
N ASP A 242 3.54 2.47 9.36
CA ASP A 242 3.20 2.31 10.77
C ASP A 242 4.32 1.54 11.53
N ILE A 243 5.56 2.02 11.39
CA ILE A 243 6.78 1.50 12.02
C ILE A 243 7.77 2.65 12.22
N GLU A 244 8.55 2.57 13.30
CA GLU A 244 9.67 3.47 13.56
C GLU A 244 10.88 2.64 14.00
N MET A 245 12.07 3.04 13.55
CA MET A 245 13.33 2.37 13.84
C MET A 245 14.35 3.42 14.25
N ARG A 246 15.19 3.09 15.24
CA ARG A 246 16.29 3.96 15.65
C ARG A 246 17.27 4.15 14.49
N GLY A 247 17.59 5.40 14.18
CA GLY A 247 18.53 5.74 13.11
C GLY A 247 17.97 5.51 11.70
N MET A 248 16.65 5.43 11.55
CA MET A 248 16.02 5.35 10.23
C MET A 248 16.40 6.58 9.39
N LEU A 249 16.96 6.35 8.21
CA LEU A 249 17.25 7.40 7.24
C LEU A 249 16.03 7.68 6.36
N HIS A 250 15.94 8.88 5.83
CA HIS A 250 14.89 9.33 4.93
C HIS A 250 15.39 9.38 3.49
N ALA A 251 14.69 8.66 2.61
CA ALA A 251 14.98 8.63 1.19
C ALA A 251 14.24 9.76 0.45
N LYS A 252 14.94 10.42 -0.48
CA LYS A 252 14.35 11.34 -1.45
C LYS A 252 14.92 11.08 -2.84
N VAL A 253 14.11 11.35 -3.86
CA VAL A 253 14.45 11.13 -5.27
C VAL A 253 14.51 12.46 -5.99
N LEU A 254 15.62 12.73 -6.67
CA LEU A 254 15.69 13.81 -7.65
C LEU A 254 14.98 13.36 -8.92
N HIS A 255 13.94 14.09 -9.32
CA HIS A 255 13.20 13.81 -10.53
C HIS A 255 13.62 14.73 -11.67
N SER A 256 13.55 14.21 -12.90
CA SER A 256 13.84 14.97 -14.12
C SER A 256 12.83 16.10 -14.30
N PRO A 257 13.27 17.35 -14.51
CA PRO A 257 12.41 18.46 -14.87
C PRO A 257 12.06 18.48 -16.37
N VAL A 258 12.70 17.62 -17.18
CA VAL A 258 12.54 17.58 -18.64
C VAL A 258 11.94 16.25 -19.10
N ALA A 259 11.19 16.30 -20.20
CA ALA A 259 10.43 15.15 -20.70
C ALA A 259 11.26 14.14 -21.50
N HIS A 260 12.34 14.54 -22.16
CA HIS A 260 13.20 13.60 -22.88
C HIS A 260 14.59 14.20 -23.05
N ALA A 261 15.62 13.57 -22.50
CA ALA A 261 17.00 14.08 -22.57
C ALA A 261 18.03 12.99 -22.26
N TRP A 262 19.27 13.21 -22.75
CA TRP A 262 20.45 12.58 -22.18
C TRP A 262 20.98 13.42 -21.01
N ILE A 263 21.40 12.76 -19.94
CA ILE A 263 22.22 13.36 -18.88
C ILE A 263 23.66 13.36 -19.40
N ARG A 264 24.18 14.56 -19.70
CA ARG A 264 25.56 14.75 -20.17
C ARG A 264 26.56 14.71 -19.02
N ARG A 265 26.15 15.27 -17.87
CA ARG A 265 26.93 15.32 -16.64
C ARG A 265 25.97 15.38 -15.45
N ILE A 266 26.34 14.71 -14.37
CA ILE A 266 25.73 14.86 -13.05
C ILE A 266 26.81 15.08 -12.00
N ASP A 267 26.64 16.10 -11.16
CA ASP A 267 27.56 16.42 -10.07
C ASP A 267 26.81 16.43 -8.74
N ALA A 268 27.01 15.37 -7.96
CA ALA A 268 26.44 15.20 -6.62
C ALA A 268 27.46 15.47 -5.51
N SER A 269 28.64 16.04 -5.80
CA SER A 269 29.73 16.20 -4.82
C SER A 269 29.32 17.05 -3.62
N ARG A 270 28.58 18.15 -3.85
CA ARG A 270 28.08 19.04 -2.81
C ARG A 270 27.00 18.37 -1.95
N ALA A 271 26.12 17.60 -2.57
CA ALA A 271 25.09 16.83 -1.87
C ALA A 271 25.71 15.75 -0.97
N ARG A 272 26.71 15.01 -1.47
CA ARG A 272 27.45 14.00 -0.70
C ARG A 272 28.23 14.60 0.47
N ALA A 273 28.70 15.83 0.36
CA ALA A 273 29.44 16.52 1.41
C ALA A 273 28.55 17.20 2.46
N LEU A 274 27.22 17.23 2.28
CA LEU A 274 26.30 17.87 3.20
C LEU A 274 26.21 17.08 4.52
N PRO A 275 26.43 17.71 5.70
CA PRO A 275 26.30 17.02 6.97
C PRO A 275 24.92 16.39 7.17
N GLY A 276 24.89 15.14 7.63
CA GLY A 276 23.67 14.35 7.82
C GLY A 276 23.19 13.60 6.57
N VAL A 277 23.84 13.77 5.41
CA VAL A 277 23.66 12.90 4.24
C VAL A 277 24.55 11.67 4.38
N HIS A 278 23.95 10.49 4.20
CA HIS A 278 24.65 9.20 4.31
C HIS A 278 24.96 8.60 2.94
N ALA A 279 24.10 8.82 1.93
CA ALA A 279 24.36 8.39 0.57
C ALA A 279 23.70 9.29 -0.47
N VAL A 280 24.37 9.46 -1.61
CA VAL A 280 23.78 9.99 -2.85
C VAL A 280 24.20 9.09 -4.00
N LEU A 281 23.21 8.43 -4.62
CA LEU A 281 23.39 7.49 -5.72
C LEU A 281 22.90 8.11 -7.03
N THR A 282 23.70 7.96 -8.07
CA THR A 282 23.42 8.37 -9.46
C THR A 282 23.48 7.13 -10.36
N HIS A 283 23.18 7.27 -11.66
CA HIS A 283 23.35 6.17 -12.61
C HIS A 283 24.82 5.69 -12.73
N GLU A 284 25.79 6.48 -12.26
CA GLU A 284 27.22 6.11 -12.25
C GLU A 284 27.58 5.17 -11.09
N ASP A 285 26.76 5.14 -10.04
CA ASP A 285 27.00 4.37 -8.81
C ASP A 285 26.33 2.99 -8.83
N LEU A 286 25.49 2.70 -9.84
CA LEU A 286 24.61 1.55 -9.88
C LEU A 286 24.90 0.62 -11.07
N PRO A 287 24.73 -0.71 -10.92
CA PRO A 287 24.72 -1.60 -12.06
C PRO A 287 23.51 -1.31 -12.95
N ARG A 288 23.72 -1.24 -14.26
CA ARG A 288 22.66 -1.00 -15.24
C ARG A 288 21.91 -2.29 -15.54
N VAL A 289 20.99 -2.66 -14.64
CA VAL A 289 20.16 -3.87 -14.77
C VAL A 289 18.78 -3.49 -15.33
N VAL A 290 18.46 -4.02 -16.50
CA VAL A 290 17.15 -3.86 -17.13
C VAL A 290 16.11 -4.71 -16.41
N TYR A 291 14.95 -4.14 -16.14
CA TYR A 291 13.80 -4.84 -15.55
C TYR A 291 12.50 -4.21 -16.04
N SER A 292 11.37 -4.79 -15.64
CA SER A 292 10.04 -4.21 -15.84
C SER A 292 9.49 -3.74 -14.49
N THR A 293 8.68 -2.70 -14.43
CA THR A 293 7.94 -2.38 -13.20
C THR A 293 6.72 -3.29 -13.01
N ALA A 294 6.25 -3.98 -14.06
CA ALA A 294 5.03 -4.79 -14.00
C ALA A 294 5.20 -6.02 -13.11
N GLY A 295 4.49 -6.06 -11.97
CA GLY A 295 4.47 -7.19 -11.05
C GLY A 295 3.56 -8.31 -11.50
N GLN A 296 3.95 -9.00 -12.57
CA GLN A 296 3.19 -10.11 -13.17
C GLN A 296 3.92 -11.45 -13.03
N SER A 297 3.15 -12.55 -13.15
CA SER A 297 3.65 -13.93 -13.12
C SER A 297 4.67 -14.21 -14.22
N ASP A 298 5.46 -15.25 -14.03
CA ASP A 298 6.42 -15.73 -15.03
C ASP A 298 5.73 -16.62 -16.09
N PRO A 299 6.08 -16.51 -17.39
CA PRO A 299 6.97 -15.50 -17.98
C PRO A 299 6.36 -14.10 -17.91
N ILE A 300 7.19 -13.07 -17.64
CA ILE A 300 6.73 -11.66 -17.51
C ILE A 300 6.04 -11.24 -18.82
N PRO A 301 4.73 -10.91 -18.79
CA PRO A 301 4.01 -10.42 -19.95
C PRO A 301 4.26 -8.92 -20.17
N GLY A 302 5.48 -8.57 -20.61
CA GLY A 302 5.86 -7.19 -20.95
C GLY A 302 7.35 -7.05 -21.24
N PRO A 303 7.76 -5.96 -21.92
CA PRO A 303 9.16 -5.71 -22.19
C PRO A 303 9.95 -5.44 -20.90
N LEU A 304 11.26 -5.67 -20.94
CA LEU A 304 12.18 -5.12 -19.94
C LEU A 304 12.80 -3.86 -20.53
N ASP A 305 12.47 -2.71 -19.94
CA ASP A 305 12.72 -1.39 -20.53
C ASP A 305 13.07 -0.31 -19.49
N THR A 306 13.17 -0.72 -18.21
CA THR A 306 13.33 0.17 -17.06
C THR A 306 14.64 -0.13 -16.32
N PHE A 307 15.21 0.91 -15.71
CA PHE A 307 16.41 0.84 -14.87
C PHE A 307 16.16 1.64 -13.58
N SER A 308 16.88 1.32 -12.49
CA SER A 308 16.73 2.04 -11.22
C SER A 308 17.09 3.52 -11.36
N LEU A 309 18.20 3.78 -12.04
CA LEU A 309 18.59 5.08 -12.58
C LEU A 309 19.21 4.83 -13.96
N ASP A 310 19.00 5.75 -14.90
CA ASP A 310 19.61 5.68 -16.23
C ASP A 310 20.14 7.05 -16.65
N ARG A 311 21.02 7.06 -17.65
CA ARG A 311 21.55 8.29 -18.25
C ARG A 311 20.56 8.96 -19.22
N LYS A 312 19.47 8.29 -19.58
CA LYS A 312 18.38 8.82 -20.41
C LYS A 312 17.15 9.01 -19.54
N VAL A 313 16.55 10.19 -19.59
CA VAL A 313 15.26 10.47 -18.95
C VAL A 313 14.17 10.52 -20.01
N ARG A 314 13.01 9.91 -19.74
CA ARG A 314 11.95 9.65 -20.73
C ARG A 314 10.62 10.36 -20.44
N PHE A 315 10.50 11.01 -19.28
CA PHE A 315 9.34 11.84 -18.93
C PHE A 315 9.69 12.80 -17.78
N VAL A 316 8.87 13.85 -17.60
CA VAL A 316 8.95 14.72 -16.42
C VAL A 316 8.55 13.90 -15.20
N GLY A 317 9.45 13.77 -14.23
CA GLY A 317 9.27 12.84 -13.11
C GLY A 317 10.16 11.60 -13.17
N ASP A 318 10.92 11.37 -14.24
CA ASP A 318 11.85 10.23 -14.32
C ASP A 318 12.97 10.36 -13.29
N ARG A 319 13.51 9.25 -12.79
CA ARG A 319 14.41 9.22 -11.63
C ARG A 319 15.85 9.54 -12.04
N VAL A 320 16.47 10.52 -11.38
CA VAL A 320 17.82 11.04 -11.73
C VAL A 320 18.86 10.69 -10.68
N ALA A 321 18.53 10.85 -9.40
CA ALA A 321 19.41 10.53 -8.28
C ALA A 321 18.60 10.16 -7.03
N LEU A 322 19.21 9.38 -6.14
CA LEU A 322 18.63 8.94 -4.87
C LEU A 322 19.47 9.51 -3.72
N VAL A 323 18.82 10.00 -2.67
CA VAL A 323 19.47 10.52 -1.46
C VAL A 323 18.94 9.80 -0.23
N ALA A 324 19.83 9.44 0.71
CA ALA A 324 19.49 9.05 2.07
C ALA A 324 20.13 10.01 3.09
N ALA A 325 19.33 10.55 4.00
CA ALA A 325 19.79 11.47 5.04
C ALA A 325 19.09 11.26 6.39
N GLU A 326 19.60 11.87 7.46
CA GLU A 326 19.08 11.75 8.82
C GLU A 326 17.70 12.38 9.03
N SER A 327 17.29 13.30 8.15
CA SER A 327 15.97 13.92 8.19
C SER A 327 15.44 14.22 6.78
N PRO A 328 14.11 14.35 6.62
CA PRO A 328 13.51 14.76 5.35
C PRO A 328 14.05 16.09 4.81
N GLU A 329 14.30 17.06 5.70
CA GLU A 329 14.78 18.40 5.33
C GLU A 329 16.22 18.38 4.82
N ILE A 330 17.08 17.55 5.43
CA ILE A 330 18.46 17.37 4.96
C ILE A 330 18.44 16.67 3.58
N ALA A 331 17.59 15.65 3.41
CA ALA A 331 17.43 14.98 2.13
C ALA A 331 16.95 15.93 1.04
N GLU A 332 15.97 16.80 1.31
CA GLU A 332 15.50 17.83 0.38
C GLU A 332 16.59 18.84 0.04
N ARG A 333 17.32 19.33 1.04
CA ARG A 333 18.43 20.25 0.82
C ARG A 333 19.54 19.62 -0.02
N ALA A 334 19.79 18.32 0.15
CA ALA A 334 20.76 17.60 -0.66
C ALA A 334 20.35 17.51 -2.13
N LEU A 335 19.05 17.34 -2.44
CA LEU A 335 18.56 17.35 -3.83
C LEU A 335 18.89 18.67 -4.54
N GLU A 336 18.73 19.81 -3.86
CA GLU A 336 19.04 21.14 -4.41
C GLU A 336 20.53 21.37 -4.70
N LEU A 337 21.41 20.52 -4.16
CA LEU A 337 22.85 20.59 -4.33
C LEU A 337 23.36 19.68 -5.45
N ILE A 338 22.49 18.91 -6.10
CA ILE A 338 22.83 18.06 -7.25
C ILE A 338 22.67 18.88 -8.52
N GLU A 339 23.77 19.02 -9.27
CA GLU A 339 23.80 19.75 -10.54
C GLU A 339 23.73 18.76 -11.70
N VAL A 340 22.77 18.94 -12.61
CA VAL A 340 22.55 18.02 -13.75
C VAL A 340 22.52 18.81 -15.06
N ASP A 341 23.35 18.39 -16.01
CA ASP A 341 23.38 18.93 -17.37
C ASP A 341 22.61 18.00 -18.31
N TYR A 342 21.54 18.52 -18.90
CA TYR A 342 20.66 17.79 -19.80
C TYR A 342 20.90 18.23 -21.24
N GLU A 343 21.01 17.26 -22.14
CA GLU A 343 20.85 17.48 -23.57
C GLU A 343 19.44 17.05 -23.99
N PRO A 344 18.52 17.99 -24.26
CA PRO A 344 17.16 17.66 -24.65
C PRO A 344 17.10 16.89 -25.96
N LEU A 345 16.17 15.93 -26.01
CA LEU A 345 15.86 15.14 -27.19
C LEU A 345 14.44 15.50 -27.71
N PRO A 346 14.10 15.17 -28.96
CA PRO A 346 12.75 15.38 -29.50
C PRO A 346 11.68 14.72 -28.63
N LEU A 347 10.55 15.39 -28.43
CA LEU A 347 9.45 14.88 -27.59
C LEU A 347 8.46 14.06 -28.41
N ILE A 348 7.86 13.05 -27.77
CA ILE A 348 6.66 12.35 -28.27
C ILE A 348 5.59 12.50 -27.18
N LEU A 349 4.52 13.22 -27.50
CA LEU A 349 3.39 13.46 -26.57
C LEU A 349 2.11 12.75 -26.99
N ASP A 350 2.12 12.13 -28.17
CA ASP A 350 0.99 11.42 -28.75
C ASP A 350 1.46 10.03 -29.24
N PRO A 351 0.84 8.92 -28.78
CA PRO A 351 1.21 7.58 -29.21
C PRO A 351 1.11 7.36 -30.72
N ARG A 352 0.25 8.12 -31.43
CA ARG A 352 0.13 8.05 -32.90
C ARG A 352 1.36 8.60 -33.60
N GLU A 353 2.06 9.55 -32.98
CA GLU A 353 3.32 10.09 -33.50
C GLU A 353 4.48 9.14 -33.25
N ALA A 354 4.42 8.37 -32.16
CA ALA A 354 5.44 7.39 -31.78
C ALA A 354 5.66 6.30 -32.85
N MET A 355 4.59 5.94 -33.57
CA MET A 355 4.57 4.86 -34.58
C MET A 355 4.87 5.36 -36.00
N ARG A 356 5.10 6.66 -36.21
CA ARG A 356 5.43 7.19 -37.54
C ARG A 356 6.85 6.81 -37.94
N GLU A 357 7.07 6.62 -39.24
CA GLU A 357 8.40 6.42 -39.80
C GLU A 357 9.33 7.60 -39.43
N GLY A 358 10.52 7.30 -38.90
CA GLY A 358 11.49 8.30 -38.46
C GLY A 358 11.18 8.97 -37.11
N ALA A 359 10.17 8.50 -36.37
CA ALA A 359 9.96 8.93 -34.99
C ALA A 359 11.20 8.63 -34.13
N VAL A 360 11.44 9.47 -33.12
CA VAL A 360 12.53 9.20 -32.17
C VAL A 360 12.21 7.94 -31.37
N VAL A 361 13.19 7.06 -31.21
CA VAL A 361 13.04 5.83 -30.43
C VAL A 361 13.28 6.13 -28.95
N LEU A 362 12.26 5.92 -28.12
CA LEU A 362 12.31 6.20 -26.68
C LEU A 362 13.16 5.17 -25.92
N HIS A 363 13.06 3.90 -26.32
CA HIS A 363 13.80 2.79 -25.74
C HIS A 363 14.80 2.23 -26.76
N ASP A 364 15.94 2.90 -26.91
CA ASP A 364 17.02 2.57 -27.85
C ASP A 364 18.19 1.86 -27.16
N GLU A 365 17.96 1.32 -25.95
CA GLU A 365 18.99 0.69 -25.14
C GLU A 365 19.28 -0.74 -25.63
N PRO A 366 20.56 -1.17 -25.70
CA PRO A 366 20.89 -2.52 -26.12
C PRO A 366 20.40 -3.61 -25.14
N GLU A 367 20.12 -3.24 -23.88
CA GLU A 367 19.57 -4.13 -22.86
C GLU A 367 18.05 -4.29 -22.95
N PHE A 368 17.35 -3.52 -23.78
CA PHE A 368 15.91 -3.66 -23.96
C PHE A 368 15.56 -5.11 -24.35
N VAL A 369 14.59 -5.70 -23.64
CA VAL A 369 14.13 -7.06 -23.94
C VAL A 369 12.71 -6.98 -24.49
N PRO A 370 12.48 -7.34 -25.78
CA PRO A 370 11.17 -7.29 -26.40
C PRO A 370 10.23 -8.35 -25.84
N PHE A 371 8.94 -8.11 -25.99
CA PHE A 371 7.88 -9.03 -25.61
C PHE A 371 6.81 -9.18 -26.70
N ALA A 372 6.38 -10.42 -26.96
CA ALA A 372 5.42 -10.73 -28.01
C ALA A 372 5.85 -10.11 -29.37
N ASP A 373 4.89 -9.61 -30.14
CA ASP A 373 5.12 -8.94 -31.43
C ASP A 373 5.55 -7.47 -31.24
N SER A 374 6.61 -7.23 -30.46
CA SER A 374 7.22 -5.90 -30.29
C SER A 374 7.93 -5.44 -31.58
N GLU A 375 7.85 -4.14 -31.89
CA GLU A 375 8.66 -3.44 -32.91
C GLU A 375 9.34 -2.23 -32.24
N PRO A 376 10.45 -2.42 -31.49
CA PRO A 376 11.04 -1.38 -30.65
C PRO A 376 11.57 -0.18 -31.45
N ASP A 377 12.01 -0.42 -32.67
CA ASP A 377 12.45 0.61 -33.63
C ASP A 377 11.32 1.56 -34.07
N HIS A 378 10.06 1.21 -33.79
CA HIS A 378 8.86 2.02 -34.06
C HIS A 378 8.08 2.35 -32.77
N ASN A 379 8.71 2.28 -31.60
CA ASN A 379 8.09 2.50 -30.29
C ASN A 379 6.86 1.60 -30.01
N LEU A 380 6.78 0.42 -30.64
CA LEU A 380 5.68 -0.52 -30.44
C LEU A 380 6.09 -1.59 -29.42
N ALA A 381 5.62 -1.43 -28.18
CA ALA A 381 6.00 -2.30 -27.06
C ALA A 381 5.37 -3.71 -27.10
N ALA A 382 4.23 -3.88 -27.79
CA ALA A 382 3.57 -5.17 -28.02
C ALA A 382 2.41 -5.02 -29.01
N LYS A 383 2.01 -6.12 -29.65
CA LYS A 383 0.79 -6.23 -30.43
C LYS A 383 -0.01 -7.45 -29.99
N ILE A 384 -1.31 -7.28 -29.81
CA ILE A 384 -2.25 -8.35 -29.46
C ILE A 384 -3.31 -8.42 -30.55
N ARG A 385 -3.45 -9.58 -31.19
CA ARG A 385 -4.51 -9.85 -32.18
C ARG A 385 -5.52 -10.81 -31.58
N ILE A 386 -6.79 -10.40 -31.53
CA ILE A 386 -7.92 -11.24 -31.13
C ILE A 386 -8.86 -11.30 -32.33
N GLU A 387 -9.11 -12.50 -32.83
CA GLU A 387 -10.01 -12.78 -33.94
C GLU A 387 -11.01 -13.85 -33.50
N MET A 388 -12.29 -13.64 -33.77
CA MET A 388 -13.36 -14.59 -33.43
C MET A 388 -14.20 -14.84 -34.68
N GLY A 389 -14.09 -16.04 -35.26
CA GLY A 389 -14.77 -16.38 -36.51
C GLY A 389 -14.18 -15.67 -37.73
N ASP A 390 -14.94 -15.57 -38.80
CA ASP A 390 -14.57 -14.86 -40.03
C ASP A 390 -15.14 -13.44 -39.98
N VAL A 391 -14.28 -12.48 -39.67
CA VAL A 391 -14.65 -11.06 -39.53
C VAL A 391 -15.13 -10.50 -40.87
N GLU A 392 -14.48 -10.86 -41.99
CA GLU A 392 -14.83 -10.34 -43.31
C GLU A 392 -16.20 -10.85 -43.77
N ALA A 393 -16.49 -12.14 -43.55
CA ALA A 393 -17.82 -12.69 -43.80
C ALA A 393 -18.87 -12.01 -42.92
N GLY A 394 -18.57 -11.80 -41.63
CA GLY A 394 -19.45 -11.09 -40.71
C GLY A 394 -19.78 -9.67 -41.15
N PHE A 395 -18.80 -8.93 -41.66
CA PHE A 395 -18.99 -7.59 -42.24
C PHE A 395 -19.82 -7.64 -43.54
N ALA A 396 -19.59 -8.63 -44.40
CA ALA A 396 -20.32 -8.77 -45.66
C ALA A 396 -21.81 -9.15 -45.47
N GLU A 397 -22.12 -9.91 -44.42
CA GLU A 397 -23.48 -10.36 -44.08
C GLU A 397 -24.25 -9.35 -43.21
N ALA A 398 -23.59 -8.35 -42.63
CA ALA A 398 -24.21 -7.39 -41.73
C ALA A 398 -25.17 -6.43 -42.47
N GLU A 399 -26.38 -6.28 -41.94
CA GLU A 399 -27.36 -5.30 -42.43
C GLU A 399 -26.95 -3.86 -42.09
N HIS A 400 -26.26 -3.69 -40.96
CA HIS A 400 -25.79 -2.39 -40.45
C HIS A 400 -24.39 -2.51 -39.87
N ILE A 401 -23.56 -1.51 -40.16
CA ILE A 401 -22.19 -1.37 -39.63
C ILE A 401 -22.09 0.01 -38.99
N PHE A 402 -21.56 0.05 -37.77
CA PHE A 402 -21.29 1.28 -37.03
C PHE A 402 -19.80 1.33 -36.68
N GLU A 403 -19.16 2.46 -36.95
CA GLU A 403 -17.75 2.70 -36.68
C GLU A 403 -17.61 4.00 -35.90
N GLU A 404 -16.90 3.97 -34.78
CA GLU A 404 -16.72 5.10 -33.88
C GLU A 404 -15.33 5.07 -33.26
N GLU A 405 -14.74 6.25 -33.02
CA GLU A 405 -13.47 6.41 -32.30
C GLU A 405 -13.74 6.86 -30.87
N TYR A 406 -13.15 6.15 -29.90
CA TYR A 406 -13.28 6.47 -28.47
C TYR A 406 -11.92 6.79 -27.87
N VAL A 407 -11.84 7.89 -27.13
CA VAL A 407 -10.67 8.25 -26.34
C VAL A 407 -11.02 8.21 -24.86
N VAL A 408 -10.26 7.42 -24.08
CA VAL A 408 -10.41 7.34 -22.62
C VAL A 408 -9.23 8.07 -21.99
N PRO A 409 -9.46 9.00 -21.03
CA PRO A 409 -8.37 9.71 -20.37
C PRO A 409 -7.55 8.76 -19.49
N LYS A 410 -6.30 9.13 -19.21
CA LYS A 410 -5.48 8.45 -18.20
C LYS A 410 -6.09 8.68 -16.81
N VAL A 411 -6.51 7.62 -16.13
CA VAL A 411 -7.10 7.68 -14.79
C VAL A 411 -6.03 7.36 -13.74
N GLN A 412 -5.94 8.20 -12.71
CA GLN A 412 -5.13 7.94 -11.52
C GLN A 412 -5.93 7.14 -10.49
N GLN A 413 -5.29 6.16 -9.86
CA GLN A 413 -5.92 5.29 -8.86
C GLN A 413 -6.36 6.07 -7.61
N ALA A 414 -5.56 7.07 -7.22
CA ALA A 414 -5.80 7.97 -6.09
C ALA A 414 -6.08 7.22 -4.76
N SER A 415 -5.23 6.23 -4.44
CA SER A 415 -5.25 5.61 -3.10
C SER A 415 -4.89 6.63 -2.03
N ILE A 416 -5.55 6.54 -0.87
CA ILE A 416 -5.30 7.48 0.23
C ILE A 416 -3.92 7.24 0.86
N GLU A 417 -3.49 5.98 0.96
CA GLU A 417 -2.10 5.64 1.29
C GLU A 417 -1.23 5.83 0.03
N PRO A 418 -0.17 6.66 0.09
CA PRO A 418 0.79 6.77 -1.00
C PRO A 418 1.59 5.47 -1.18
N HIS A 419 2.44 5.38 -2.19
CA HIS A 419 3.44 4.31 -2.26
C HIS A 419 4.49 4.55 -1.18
N VAL A 420 4.68 3.55 -0.32
CA VAL A 420 5.62 3.60 0.79
C VAL A 420 6.46 2.33 0.78
N VAL A 421 7.75 2.48 1.05
CA VAL A 421 8.67 1.38 1.31
C VAL A 421 9.60 1.73 2.47
N VAL A 422 9.92 0.75 3.30
CA VAL A 422 10.92 0.82 4.36
C VAL A 422 11.83 -0.41 4.25
N THR A 423 13.13 -0.22 4.27
CA THR A 423 14.13 -1.27 4.08
C THR A 423 15.16 -1.30 5.21
N TRP A 424 15.64 -2.48 5.56
CA TRP A 424 16.71 -2.69 6.55
C TRP A 424 17.33 -4.09 6.42
N TRP A 425 18.51 -4.29 7.01
CA TRP A 425 19.12 -5.62 7.17
C TRP A 425 18.59 -6.32 8.42
N ASP A 426 18.09 -7.56 8.29
CA ASP A 426 17.69 -8.38 9.44
C ASP A 426 18.86 -9.14 10.09
N GLU A 427 18.60 -9.81 11.21
CA GLU A 427 19.58 -10.54 12.01
C GLU A 427 20.25 -11.74 11.30
N ASN A 428 19.81 -12.08 10.09
CA ASN A 428 20.39 -13.14 9.27
C ASN A 428 21.00 -12.60 7.97
N ASP A 429 21.34 -11.31 7.94
CA ASP A 429 21.90 -10.60 6.78
C ASP A 429 20.99 -10.69 5.55
N ARG A 430 19.66 -10.61 5.76
CA ARG A 430 18.68 -10.50 4.69
C ARG A 430 18.19 -9.07 4.57
N LEU A 431 18.17 -8.55 3.36
CA LEU A 431 17.52 -7.28 3.07
C LEU A 431 16.00 -7.45 3.18
N VAL A 432 15.43 -6.79 4.18
CA VAL A 432 13.99 -6.72 4.36
C VAL A 432 13.44 -5.55 3.56
N ILE A 433 12.43 -5.81 2.75
CA ILE A 433 11.68 -4.80 2.00
C ILE A 433 10.25 -4.82 2.49
N ARG A 434 9.89 -3.88 3.36
CA ARG A 434 8.52 -3.66 3.81
C ARG A 434 7.86 -2.65 2.89
N THR A 435 6.94 -3.07 2.03
CA THR A 435 6.37 -2.21 0.97
C THR A 435 4.85 -2.28 0.92
N SER A 436 4.21 -1.17 0.54
CA SER A 436 2.80 -1.09 0.21
C SER A 436 2.52 -1.69 -1.18
N THR A 437 2.73 -3.00 -1.33
CA THR A 437 2.61 -3.72 -2.61
C THR A 437 1.44 -4.71 -2.62
N GLN A 438 0.82 -4.95 -3.77
CA GLN A 438 -0.11 -6.06 -4.00
C GLN A 438 0.62 -7.34 -4.42
N VAL A 439 1.92 -7.26 -4.72
CA VAL A 439 2.67 -8.29 -5.45
C VAL A 439 4.00 -8.68 -4.77
N PRO A 440 4.01 -9.08 -3.48
CA PRO A 440 5.25 -9.25 -2.72
C PRO A 440 6.23 -10.28 -3.27
N PHE A 441 5.74 -11.33 -3.93
CA PHE A 441 6.60 -12.33 -4.55
C PHE A 441 7.26 -11.80 -5.83
N HIS A 442 6.57 -10.95 -6.58
CA HIS A 442 7.13 -10.31 -7.78
C HIS A 442 8.18 -9.28 -7.39
N VAL A 443 7.94 -8.48 -6.35
CA VAL A 443 8.97 -7.61 -5.73
C VAL A 443 10.24 -8.41 -5.44
N ARG A 444 10.14 -9.54 -4.69
CA ARG A 444 11.32 -10.34 -4.35
C ARG A 444 12.07 -10.85 -5.58
N ARG A 445 11.34 -11.35 -6.58
CA ARG A 445 11.90 -11.91 -7.80
C ARG A 445 12.60 -10.85 -8.65
N MET A 446 11.98 -9.67 -8.81
CA MET A 446 12.46 -8.59 -9.67
C MET A 446 13.60 -7.82 -9.02
N MET A 447 13.55 -7.65 -7.70
CA MET A 447 14.63 -6.99 -6.96
C MET A 447 15.89 -7.84 -6.83
N ALA A 448 15.79 -9.17 -6.89
CA ALA A 448 16.97 -10.05 -6.82
C ALA A 448 18.06 -9.69 -7.85
N PRO A 449 17.79 -9.67 -9.17
CA PRO A 449 18.78 -9.26 -10.15
C PRO A 449 19.14 -7.77 -10.05
N VAL A 450 18.17 -6.88 -9.82
CA VAL A 450 18.40 -5.42 -9.74
C VAL A 450 19.37 -5.06 -8.61
N LEU A 451 19.25 -5.74 -7.47
CA LEU A 451 20.09 -5.50 -6.29
C LEU A 451 21.36 -6.36 -6.27
N GLY A 452 21.53 -7.28 -7.23
CA GLY A 452 22.64 -8.24 -7.22
C GLY A 452 22.61 -9.23 -6.05
N LEU A 453 21.43 -9.49 -5.47
CA LEU A 453 21.25 -10.35 -4.30
C LEU A 453 20.51 -11.65 -4.67
N PRO A 454 20.91 -12.81 -4.14
CA PRO A 454 20.15 -14.03 -4.33
C PRO A 454 18.77 -13.91 -3.65
N PRO A 455 17.68 -14.48 -4.22
CA PRO A 455 16.33 -14.33 -3.66
C PRO A 455 16.17 -14.74 -2.19
N LYS A 456 17.03 -15.65 -1.69
CA LYS A 456 17.06 -16.09 -0.28
C LYS A 456 17.53 -15.00 0.69
N GLN A 457 18.27 -13.99 0.21
CA GLN A 457 18.72 -12.83 0.97
C GLN A 457 17.73 -11.66 0.91
N ILE A 458 16.58 -11.82 0.26
CA ILE A 458 15.54 -10.78 0.20
C ILE A 458 14.29 -11.29 0.90
N ARG A 459 13.81 -10.52 1.89
CA ARG A 459 12.55 -10.77 2.60
C ARG A 459 11.58 -9.63 2.32
N VAL A 460 10.51 -9.92 1.57
CA VAL A 460 9.45 -8.92 1.35
C VAL A 460 8.39 -9.07 2.43
N ILE A 461 8.11 -7.98 3.15
CA ILE A 461 7.00 -7.89 4.09
C ILE A 461 5.94 -7.02 3.44
N LYS A 462 4.73 -7.56 3.32
CA LYS A 462 3.57 -6.87 2.78
C LYS A 462 2.57 -6.64 3.92
N PRO A 463 2.52 -5.42 4.48
CA PRO A 463 1.51 -5.07 5.47
C PRO A 463 0.14 -4.93 4.81
N ARG A 464 -0.80 -4.37 5.55
CA ARG A 464 -2.05 -3.95 4.93
C ARG A 464 -1.80 -2.75 4.00
N ILE A 465 -2.63 -2.62 2.97
CA ILE A 465 -2.53 -1.54 1.98
C ILE A 465 -3.75 -0.64 2.14
N GLY A 466 -3.54 0.67 2.16
CA GLY A 466 -4.60 1.69 2.21
C GLY A 466 -5.24 1.99 0.85
N GLY A 467 -5.44 0.94 0.03
CA GLY A 467 -5.94 1.02 -1.34
C GLY A 467 -4.83 0.90 -2.38
N GLY A 468 -5.09 0.18 -3.46
CA GLY A 468 -4.13 -0.02 -4.55
C GLY A 468 -4.76 0.15 -5.93
N PHE A 469 -5.97 -0.35 -6.13
CA PHE A 469 -6.78 -0.17 -7.36
C PHE A 469 -5.99 -0.44 -8.65
N GLY A 470 -5.07 -1.42 -8.60
CA GLY A 470 -4.16 -1.77 -9.70
C GLY A 470 -2.79 -1.08 -9.64
N GLY A 471 -2.72 0.16 -9.12
CA GLY A 471 -1.49 0.96 -9.09
C GLY A 471 -0.40 0.45 -8.13
N LYS A 472 -0.72 -0.51 -7.26
CA LYS A 472 0.24 -1.19 -6.37
C LYS A 472 0.54 -2.62 -6.86
N GLN A 473 0.20 -2.96 -8.10
CA GLN A 473 0.66 -4.19 -8.78
C GLN A 473 2.01 -4.00 -9.48
N GLU A 474 2.53 -2.77 -9.52
CA GLU A 474 3.85 -2.46 -10.03
C GLU A 474 4.89 -2.37 -8.90
N VAL A 475 6.15 -2.63 -9.24
CA VAL A 475 7.35 -2.46 -8.42
C VAL A 475 8.02 -1.16 -8.85
N MET A 476 7.86 -0.10 -8.06
CA MET A 476 8.18 1.27 -8.49
C MET A 476 9.24 1.97 -7.63
N ILE A 477 9.25 1.70 -6.33
CA ILE A 477 10.11 2.42 -5.37
C ILE A 477 10.90 1.48 -4.47
N GLU A 478 10.68 0.17 -4.59
CA GLU A 478 11.36 -0.84 -3.76
C GLU A 478 12.86 -0.87 -4.00
N ASP A 479 13.31 -0.67 -5.24
CA ASP A 479 14.70 -0.55 -5.60
C ASP A 479 15.35 0.69 -4.98
N VAL A 480 14.64 1.82 -4.95
CA VAL A 480 15.14 3.08 -4.39
C VAL A 480 15.60 2.90 -2.94
N ALA A 481 14.71 2.42 -2.08
CA ALA A 481 15.04 2.24 -0.67
C ALA A 481 16.06 1.12 -0.45
N ALA A 482 15.93 0.02 -1.21
CA ALA A 482 16.85 -1.11 -1.12
C ALA A 482 18.30 -0.73 -1.46
N LEU A 483 18.51 0.00 -2.56
CA LEU A 483 19.84 0.45 -2.98
C LEU A 483 20.47 1.41 -1.97
N LEU A 484 19.66 2.32 -1.39
CA LEU A 484 20.11 3.22 -0.33
C LEU A 484 20.48 2.46 0.95
N THR A 485 19.72 1.43 1.35
CA THR A 485 20.09 0.55 2.46
C THR A 485 21.37 -0.23 2.18
N ILE A 486 21.56 -0.74 0.95
CA ILE A 486 22.82 -1.40 0.57
C ILE A 486 24.01 -0.42 0.69
N ALA A 487 23.83 0.84 0.28
CA ALA A 487 24.88 1.85 0.32
C ALA A 487 25.22 2.35 1.73
N THR A 488 24.25 2.32 2.66
CA THR A 488 24.39 2.93 4.00
C THR A 488 24.61 1.92 5.12
N GLY A 489 24.29 0.64 4.90
CA GLY A 489 24.30 -0.41 5.92
C GLY A 489 22.97 -0.52 6.64
#